data_AF-A0A960MDJ4-F1
#
_entry.id   AF-A0A960MDJ4-F1
#
_cell.length_a   1.000
_cell.length_b   1.000
_cell.length_c   1.000
_cell.angle_alpha   90.00
_cell.angle_beta   90.00
_cell.angle_gamma   90.00
#
_symmetry.space_group_name_H-M   'P 1'
#
loop_
_entity.id
_entity.type
_entity.pdbx_description
1 polymer ?
#
loop_
_entity_poly.entity_id
_entity_poly.type
_entity_poly.pdbx_seq_one_letter_code
_entity_poly.pdbx_strand_id
1 'polypeptide(L)'
;MRSLTRTTISFLGAVFLGSLFALPVRADFKEGYDGIRPILEKHCNDCHGGKKRKGGLNFDEFRSEKDVMIHLQKWFSVIDQVETGVMPPEDRELRPTKEEVKKLTSWIEKTIEEFDYDSVKDPGPSSLRRLTKSEYNNTIRDLTGVDLQPARYFSGDGAGGEGFDNNAEGMSMPPMMVEKYFEAAREISKHADVSHVGGIVFSADPAPTLSPRAYHVQAERRLTNFYNDFFDKLQPYNPRTEFEPYLLPAMKLALEKPEVTHKEIYDLAIEKKLMPGVFYRWVIAFTGAAEDIKTSRWDTHYGHWVLDPWLELQARRESVTDEELQAFRDDFAAKVRLAVPATAHMNKPGLEVKTDIEAGAETLYLSVGDMDDGHEFDRVVLHDPKITLGDGSVVYLGDLELIEKQGEGAIHRDQFPDGKTFVSTASCKEPVKRGFYIEAPALLKFKVPAGSKSFAATLG
;
A
#
# COMPACT_ATOMS: atom_id res chain seq x y z
N MET A 1 -47.36 12.48 16.07
CA MET A 1 -48.14 13.23 15.06
C MET A 1 -47.44 13.06 13.71
N ARG A 2 -47.87 12.06 12.91
CA ARG A 2 -48.48 12.16 11.56
C ARG A 2 -47.65 13.02 10.56
N SER A 3 -46.93 12.43 9.60
CA SER A 3 -47.38 11.79 8.33
C SER A 3 -47.54 12.77 7.17
N LEU A 4 -46.78 12.48 6.09
CA LEU A 4 -46.91 12.84 4.68
C LEU A 4 -48.32 13.18 4.16
N THR A 5 -48.43 14.11 3.18
CA THR A 5 -48.83 13.86 1.76
C THR A 5 -49.33 15.13 0.99
N ARG A 6 -49.14 15.08 -0.35
CA ARG A 6 -49.97 15.60 -1.47
C ARG A 6 -49.70 16.97 -2.15
N THR A 7 -48.98 16.88 -3.27
CA THR A 7 -49.35 17.15 -4.69
C THR A 7 -50.54 18.07 -5.10
N THR A 8 -50.33 18.70 -6.29
CA THR A 8 -51.24 19.12 -7.40
C THR A 8 -51.77 20.57 -7.54
N ILE A 9 -51.09 21.33 -8.41
CA ILE A 9 -51.52 21.97 -9.70
C ILE A 9 -52.96 22.53 -9.83
N SER A 10 -53.10 23.82 -10.22
CA SER A 10 -53.81 24.26 -11.45
C SER A 10 -53.81 25.79 -11.72
N PHE A 11 -53.26 26.15 -12.89
CA PHE A 11 -53.65 27.13 -13.92
C PHE A 11 -54.44 28.42 -13.63
N LEU A 12 -53.83 29.56 -13.98
CA LEU A 12 -54.38 30.71 -14.72
C LEU A 12 -53.15 31.32 -15.46
N GLY A 13 -53.04 31.39 -16.80
CA GLY A 13 -53.92 32.09 -17.74
C GLY A 13 -53.21 33.38 -18.18
N ALA A 14 -52.40 33.33 -19.26
CA ALA A 14 -51.83 34.54 -19.87
C ALA A 14 -51.76 34.40 -21.40
N VAL A 15 -52.42 35.36 -22.03
CA VAL A 15 -52.54 35.64 -23.47
C VAL A 15 -51.17 35.89 -24.08
N PHE A 16 -50.80 35.16 -25.14
CA PHE A 16 -49.68 35.54 -26.01
C PHE A 16 -50.24 35.94 -27.38
N LEU A 17 -50.11 37.24 -27.68
CA LEU A 17 -50.28 37.80 -29.02
C LEU A 17 -49.28 37.13 -29.97
N GLY A 18 -49.79 36.52 -31.03
CA GLY A 18 -48.99 36.00 -32.13
C GLY A 18 -48.38 37.12 -32.95
N SER A 19 -47.12 37.46 -32.70
CA SER A 19 -46.26 38.04 -33.72
C SER A 19 -45.82 36.91 -34.65
N LEU A 20 -46.31 36.93 -35.89
CA LEU A 20 -45.69 36.21 -36.99
C LEU A 20 -44.26 36.75 -37.14
N PHE A 21 -43.28 36.08 -36.55
CA PHE A 21 -41.93 36.13 -37.06
C PHE A 21 -41.95 35.38 -38.39
N ALA A 22 -41.89 36.13 -39.49
CA ALA A 22 -41.47 35.55 -40.76
C ALA A 22 -40.06 35.02 -40.55
N LEU A 23 -39.93 33.71 -40.35
CA LEU A 23 -38.64 33.05 -40.41
C LEU A 23 -38.03 33.38 -41.79
N PRO A 24 -36.76 33.82 -41.85
CA PRO A 24 -36.12 34.02 -43.13
C PRO A 24 -36.18 32.68 -43.88
N VAL A 25 -36.85 32.68 -45.02
CA VAL A 25 -36.85 31.52 -45.92
C VAL A 25 -35.41 31.34 -46.36
N ARG A 26 -34.75 30.29 -45.85
CA ARG A 26 -33.44 29.86 -46.34
C ARG A 26 -33.60 29.61 -47.84
N ALA A 27 -32.90 30.38 -48.66
CA ALA A 27 -32.90 30.15 -50.09
C ALA A 27 -32.30 28.75 -50.32
N ASP A 28 -32.95 27.94 -51.16
CA ASP A 28 -32.42 26.61 -51.49
C ASP A 28 -31.04 26.81 -52.16
N PHE A 29 -30.00 26.15 -51.64
CA PHE A 29 -28.65 26.18 -52.22
C PHE A 29 -28.71 25.89 -53.72
N LYS A 30 -29.61 24.99 -54.13
CA LYS A 30 -29.81 24.63 -55.54
C LYS A 30 -30.31 25.82 -56.36
N GLU A 31 -31.22 26.62 -55.84
CA GLU A 31 -31.74 27.81 -56.51
C GLU A 31 -30.66 28.89 -56.65
N GLY A 32 -29.86 29.10 -55.60
CA GLY A 32 -28.69 29.98 -55.64
C GLY A 32 -27.65 29.51 -56.66
N TYR A 33 -27.31 28.22 -56.64
CA TYR A 33 -26.32 27.61 -57.55
C TYR A 33 -26.80 27.63 -59.01
N ASP A 34 -28.07 27.35 -59.28
CA ASP A 34 -28.66 27.45 -60.62
C ASP A 34 -28.56 28.88 -61.18
N GLY A 35 -28.60 29.90 -60.31
CA GLY A 35 -28.39 31.31 -60.67
C GLY A 35 -26.94 31.69 -60.98
N ILE A 36 -25.96 30.91 -60.50
CA ILE A 36 -24.52 31.14 -60.68
C ILE A 36 -23.92 30.22 -61.76
N ARG A 37 -24.46 29.02 -61.96
CA ARG A 37 -23.99 28.04 -62.94
C ARG A 37 -23.73 28.64 -64.33
N PRO A 38 -24.59 29.51 -64.90
CA PRO A 38 -24.31 30.13 -66.20
C PRO A 38 -23.03 30.98 -66.24
N ILE A 39 -22.68 31.64 -65.12
CA ILE A 39 -21.46 32.44 -64.99
C ILE A 39 -20.24 31.51 -64.99
N LEU A 40 -20.30 30.42 -64.22
CA LEU A 40 -19.22 29.41 -64.16
C LEU A 40 -19.02 28.73 -65.52
N GLU A 41 -20.11 28.35 -66.19
CA GLU A 41 -20.06 27.72 -67.52
C GLU A 41 -19.46 28.66 -68.58
N LYS A 42 -19.85 29.94 -68.57
CA LYS A 42 -19.42 30.93 -69.56
C LYS A 42 -17.97 31.38 -69.38
N HIS A 43 -17.50 31.51 -68.14
CA HIS A 43 -16.21 32.17 -67.85
C HIS A 43 -15.14 31.24 -67.26
N CYS A 44 -15.53 30.15 -66.58
CA CYS A 44 -14.63 29.38 -65.72
C CYS A 44 -14.38 27.94 -66.20
N ASN A 45 -15.44 27.25 -66.66
CA ASN A 45 -15.43 25.79 -66.87
C ASN A 45 -14.54 25.33 -68.04
N ASP A 46 -14.15 26.25 -68.92
CA ASP A 46 -13.15 25.97 -69.97
C ASP A 46 -11.79 25.51 -69.43
N CYS A 47 -11.43 25.93 -68.20
CA CYS A 47 -10.18 25.61 -67.51
C CYS A 47 -10.39 24.84 -66.20
N HIS A 48 -11.54 25.05 -65.56
CA HIS A 48 -11.90 24.50 -64.25
C HIS A 48 -13.16 23.62 -64.30
N GLY A 49 -13.36 22.87 -65.39
CA GLY A 49 -14.51 22.00 -65.59
C GLY A 49 -14.16 20.67 -66.27
N GLY A 50 -15.01 19.66 -66.10
CA GLY A 50 -14.91 18.34 -66.70
C GLY A 50 -13.62 17.61 -66.30
N LYS A 51 -12.79 17.26 -67.30
CA LYS A 51 -11.47 16.63 -67.08
C LYS A 51 -10.36 17.64 -66.79
N LYS A 52 -10.60 18.94 -66.90
CA LYS A 52 -9.60 20.00 -66.73
C LYS A 52 -9.61 20.50 -65.29
N ARG A 53 -8.43 20.58 -64.67
CA ARG A 53 -8.23 20.98 -63.27
C ARG A 53 -7.05 21.95 -63.13
N LYS A 54 -7.07 23.06 -63.86
CA LYS A 54 -6.00 24.07 -63.69
C LYS A 54 -6.01 24.58 -62.24
N GLY A 55 -4.83 24.71 -61.64
CA GLY A 55 -4.70 25.13 -60.23
C GLY A 55 -5.36 24.18 -59.21
N GLY A 56 -5.66 22.92 -59.58
CA GLY A 56 -6.32 21.98 -58.68
C GLY A 56 -7.79 22.28 -58.36
N LEU A 57 -8.44 23.12 -59.18
CA LEU A 57 -9.83 23.55 -59.03
C LEU A 57 -10.70 23.01 -60.18
N ASN A 58 -11.84 22.42 -59.82
CA ASN A 58 -12.88 21.96 -60.74
C ASN A 58 -14.27 22.26 -60.15
N PHE A 59 -15.06 23.09 -60.83
CA PHE A 59 -16.35 23.51 -60.33
C PHE A 59 -17.42 22.40 -60.37
N ASP A 60 -17.23 21.35 -61.18
CA ASP A 60 -18.15 20.21 -61.25
C ASP A 60 -18.15 19.33 -59.98
N GLU A 61 -17.16 19.53 -59.11
CA GLU A 61 -17.02 18.85 -57.81
C GLU A 61 -17.90 19.47 -56.71
N PHE A 62 -18.40 20.70 -56.89
CA PHE A 62 -19.22 21.38 -55.89
C PHE A 62 -20.72 21.23 -56.20
N ARG A 63 -21.33 20.16 -55.70
CA ARG A 63 -22.73 19.80 -56.01
C ARG A 63 -23.70 20.12 -54.88
N SER A 64 -23.18 20.48 -53.73
CA SER A 64 -23.94 20.79 -52.53
C SER A 64 -23.26 21.89 -51.71
N GLU A 65 -24.03 22.50 -50.82
CA GLU A 65 -23.54 23.45 -49.83
C GLU A 65 -22.36 22.89 -49.01
N LYS A 66 -22.41 21.60 -48.67
CA LYS A 66 -21.32 20.91 -47.94
C LYS A 66 -20.03 20.87 -48.74
N ASP A 67 -20.10 20.69 -50.06
CA ASP A 67 -18.90 20.68 -50.90
C ASP A 67 -18.22 22.06 -50.94
N VAL A 68 -19.01 23.14 -50.88
CA VAL A 68 -18.50 24.50 -50.73
C VAL A 68 -17.77 24.66 -49.40
N MET A 69 -18.37 24.17 -48.30
CA MET A 69 -17.79 24.29 -46.95
C MET A 69 -16.53 23.45 -46.75
N ILE A 70 -16.49 22.20 -47.26
CA ILE A 70 -15.31 21.34 -47.18
C ILE A 70 -14.12 21.97 -47.94
N HIS A 71 -14.40 22.76 -48.96
CA HIS A 71 -13.40 23.41 -49.81
C HIS A 71 -13.38 24.93 -49.67
N LEU A 72 -13.73 25.43 -48.47
CA LEU A 72 -13.89 26.86 -48.18
C LEU A 72 -12.69 27.71 -48.61
N GLN A 73 -11.46 27.23 -48.35
CA GLN A 73 -10.24 27.92 -48.78
C GLN A 73 -10.14 28.11 -50.30
N LYS A 74 -10.60 27.13 -51.09
CA LYS A 74 -10.62 27.26 -52.56
C LYS A 74 -11.61 28.33 -52.98
N TRP A 75 -12.75 28.43 -52.32
CA TRP A 75 -13.77 29.44 -52.62
C TRP A 75 -13.36 30.86 -52.19
N PHE A 76 -12.63 31.02 -51.08
CA PHE A 76 -11.98 32.31 -50.77
C PHE A 76 -10.95 32.71 -51.82
N SER A 77 -10.15 31.75 -52.31
CA SER A 77 -9.24 32.02 -53.42
C SER A 77 -10.00 32.40 -54.70
N VAL A 78 -11.14 31.76 -54.99
CA VAL A 78 -11.99 32.15 -56.13
C VAL A 78 -12.46 33.59 -55.97
N ILE A 79 -12.99 33.98 -54.81
CA ILE A 79 -13.41 35.37 -54.51
C ILE A 79 -12.25 36.33 -54.78
N ASP A 80 -11.09 36.11 -54.15
CA ASP A 80 -9.92 36.97 -54.31
C ASP A 80 -9.51 37.11 -55.79
N GLN A 81 -9.43 36.00 -56.52
CA GLN A 81 -8.98 36.00 -57.92
C GLN A 81 -9.95 36.69 -58.87
N VAL A 82 -11.27 36.61 -58.64
CA VAL A 82 -12.26 37.29 -59.48
C VAL A 82 -12.44 38.76 -59.10
N GLU A 83 -12.30 39.11 -57.82
CA GLU A 83 -12.39 40.50 -57.34
C GLU A 83 -11.17 41.33 -57.74
N THR A 84 -9.98 40.75 -57.64
CA THR A 84 -8.73 41.38 -58.10
C THR A 84 -8.59 41.38 -59.62
N GLY A 85 -9.44 40.63 -60.33
CA GLY A 85 -9.41 40.50 -61.78
C GLY A 85 -8.22 39.70 -62.30
N VAL A 86 -7.56 38.88 -61.47
CA VAL A 86 -6.51 37.96 -61.92
C VAL A 86 -7.11 36.82 -62.75
N MET A 87 -8.31 36.36 -62.38
CA MET A 87 -9.04 35.30 -63.09
C MET A 87 -10.37 35.79 -63.67
N PRO A 88 -10.77 35.34 -64.88
CA PRO A 88 -9.96 34.61 -65.86
C PRO A 88 -8.69 35.39 -66.28
N PRO A 89 -7.67 34.80 -66.92
CA PRO A 89 -6.47 35.54 -67.34
C PRO A 89 -6.76 36.64 -68.37
N GLU A 90 -5.86 37.61 -68.52
CA GLU A 90 -6.04 38.78 -69.41
C GLU A 90 -6.20 38.40 -70.89
N ASP A 91 -5.65 37.26 -71.31
CA ASP A 91 -5.73 36.75 -72.68
C ASP A 91 -7.09 36.10 -73.04
N ARG A 92 -8.05 36.08 -72.11
CA ARG A 92 -9.39 35.50 -72.32
C ARG A 92 -10.37 36.57 -72.81
N GLU A 93 -11.01 36.28 -73.94
CA GLU A 93 -12.01 37.18 -74.55
C GLU A 93 -13.27 37.36 -73.68
N LEU A 94 -13.67 36.32 -72.93
CA LEU A 94 -14.89 36.32 -72.12
C LEU A 94 -14.56 36.41 -70.64
N ARG A 95 -14.44 37.63 -70.13
CA ARG A 95 -14.26 37.91 -68.69
C ARG A 95 -15.60 38.31 -68.04
N PRO A 96 -15.85 37.94 -66.77
CA PRO A 96 -17.06 38.35 -66.06
C PRO A 96 -17.16 39.88 -65.96
N THR A 97 -18.38 40.40 -66.11
CA THR A 97 -18.72 41.79 -65.78
C THR A 97 -18.65 42.05 -64.27
N LYS A 98 -18.59 43.31 -63.85
CA LYS A 98 -18.57 43.67 -62.42
C LYS A 98 -19.81 43.14 -61.69
N GLU A 99 -20.95 43.16 -62.37
CA GLU A 99 -22.22 42.65 -61.88
C GLU A 99 -22.20 41.12 -61.73
N GLU A 100 -21.61 40.39 -62.69
CA GLU A 100 -21.42 38.93 -62.61
C GLU A 100 -20.44 38.55 -61.48
N VAL A 101 -19.33 39.29 -61.32
CA VAL A 101 -18.39 39.10 -60.21
C VAL A 101 -19.10 39.27 -58.87
N LYS A 102 -19.80 40.40 -58.68
CA LYS A 102 -20.54 40.68 -57.45
C LYS A 102 -21.59 39.60 -57.17
N LYS A 103 -22.29 39.13 -58.20
CA LYS A 103 -23.30 38.07 -58.04
C LYS A 103 -22.66 36.75 -57.59
N LEU A 104 -21.52 36.39 -58.17
CA LEU A 104 -20.76 35.19 -57.80
C LEU A 104 -20.24 35.29 -56.36
N THR A 105 -19.55 36.38 -56.01
CA THR A 105 -18.96 36.56 -54.68
C THR A 105 -20.02 36.63 -53.60
N SER A 106 -21.10 37.39 -53.79
CA SER A 106 -22.21 37.45 -52.83
C SER A 106 -22.94 36.11 -52.65
N TRP A 107 -23.01 35.26 -53.69
CA TRP A 107 -23.55 33.92 -53.52
C TRP A 107 -22.63 33.03 -52.66
N ILE A 108 -21.32 33.11 -52.86
CA ILE A 108 -20.34 32.36 -52.05
C ILE A 108 -20.41 32.83 -50.59
N GLU A 109 -20.35 34.14 -50.35
CA GLU A 109 -20.44 34.74 -49.01
C GLU A 109 -21.72 34.32 -48.30
N LYS A 110 -22.87 34.46 -48.96
CA LYS A 110 -24.17 34.06 -48.41
C LYS A 110 -24.23 32.56 -48.09
N THR A 111 -23.64 31.72 -48.94
CA THR A 111 -23.56 30.27 -48.72
C THR A 111 -22.75 29.95 -47.44
N ILE A 112 -21.69 30.71 -47.16
CA ILE A 112 -20.85 30.53 -45.96
C ILE A 112 -21.55 31.05 -44.71
N GLU A 113 -22.23 32.18 -44.81
CA GLU A 113 -22.94 32.84 -43.69
C GLU A 113 -24.19 32.07 -43.26
N GLU A 114 -24.96 31.52 -44.21
CA GLU A 114 -26.21 30.81 -43.93
C GLU A 114 -26.01 29.30 -43.68
N PHE A 115 -24.76 28.82 -43.70
CA PHE A 115 -24.46 27.42 -43.45
C PHE A 115 -24.78 27.04 -42.00
N ASP A 116 -25.48 25.92 -41.83
CA ASP A 116 -25.80 25.36 -40.51
C ASP A 116 -24.60 24.61 -39.94
N TYR A 117 -23.71 25.33 -39.26
CA TYR A 117 -22.52 24.73 -38.62
C TYR A 117 -22.88 23.75 -37.50
N ASP A 118 -24.04 23.91 -36.84
CA ASP A 118 -24.51 22.98 -35.80
C ASP A 118 -24.85 21.60 -36.39
N SER A 119 -25.12 21.53 -37.71
CA SER A 119 -25.31 20.26 -38.41
C SER A 119 -24.02 19.45 -38.60
N VAL A 120 -22.84 20.07 -38.42
CA VAL A 120 -21.53 19.42 -38.57
C VAL A 120 -21.13 18.76 -37.25
N LYS A 121 -21.36 17.44 -37.16
CA LYS A 121 -21.00 16.64 -35.97
C LYS A 121 -19.55 16.16 -35.97
N ASP A 122 -18.92 16.08 -37.13
CA ASP A 122 -17.55 15.59 -37.30
C ASP A 122 -16.82 16.52 -38.28
N PRO A 123 -15.89 17.37 -37.80
CA PRO A 123 -15.12 18.27 -38.64
C PRO A 123 -14.06 17.55 -39.49
N GLY A 124 -13.97 16.22 -39.40
CA GLY A 124 -12.99 15.41 -40.09
C GLY A 124 -11.74 15.16 -39.24
N PRO A 125 -10.73 14.48 -39.82
CA PRO A 125 -9.55 14.05 -39.07
C PRO A 125 -8.70 15.26 -38.66
N SER A 126 -8.53 15.46 -37.35
CA SER A 126 -7.54 16.40 -36.82
C SER A 126 -6.14 15.81 -36.94
N SER A 127 -5.15 16.60 -37.38
CA SER A 127 -3.75 16.20 -37.29
C SER A 127 -3.35 15.98 -35.83
N LEU A 128 -2.54 14.94 -35.59
CA LEU A 128 -1.99 14.70 -34.25
C LEU A 128 -1.09 15.88 -33.87
N ARG A 129 -1.45 16.58 -32.80
CA ARG A 129 -0.64 17.65 -32.23
C ARG A 129 -0.07 17.23 -30.88
N ARG A 130 1.11 17.77 -30.55
CA ARG A 130 1.62 17.72 -29.18
C ARG A 130 0.88 18.74 -28.30
N LEU A 131 1.03 18.62 -26.99
CA LEU A 131 0.64 19.68 -26.06
C LEU A 131 1.59 20.88 -26.20
N THR A 132 1.06 22.10 -26.07
CA THR A 132 1.87 23.31 -25.86
C THR A 132 2.67 23.17 -24.57
N LYS A 133 3.67 24.04 -24.37
CA LYS A 133 4.41 24.09 -23.09
C LYS A 133 3.47 24.29 -21.92
N SER A 134 2.55 25.25 -22.05
CA SER A 134 1.58 25.59 -21.02
C SER A 134 0.62 24.44 -20.78
N GLU A 135 0.08 23.83 -21.83
CA GLU A 135 -0.80 22.66 -21.72
C GLU A 135 -0.08 21.48 -21.04
N TYR A 136 1.19 21.21 -21.39
CA TYR A 136 1.95 20.13 -20.79
C TYR A 136 2.23 20.40 -19.30
N ASN A 137 2.67 21.60 -18.93
CA ASN A 137 2.90 21.97 -17.53
C ASN A 137 1.62 21.87 -16.70
N ASN A 138 0.50 22.39 -17.22
CA ASN A 138 -0.80 22.31 -16.55
C ASN A 138 -1.24 20.85 -16.40
N THR A 139 -1.09 20.03 -17.44
CA THR A 139 -1.44 18.61 -17.39
C THR A 139 -0.63 17.87 -16.32
N ILE A 140 0.69 18.07 -16.27
CA ILE A 140 1.52 17.44 -15.25
C ILE A 140 1.14 17.94 -13.85
N ARG A 141 0.89 19.24 -13.67
CA ARG A 141 0.43 19.79 -12.39
C ARG A 141 -0.89 19.16 -11.96
N ASP A 142 -1.84 19.02 -12.87
CA ASP A 142 -3.17 18.49 -12.55
C ASP A 142 -3.12 16.97 -12.28
N LEU A 143 -2.23 16.22 -12.94
CA LEU A 143 -2.02 14.79 -12.70
C LEU A 143 -1.24 14.50 -11.41
N THR A 144 -0.26 15.33 -11.07
CA THR A 144 0.65 15.10 -9.94
C THR A 144 0.26 15.87 -8.68
N GLY A 145 -0.55 16.91 -8.82
CA GLY A 145 -0.86 17.87 -7.75
C GLY A 145 0.26 18.86 -7.44
N VAL A 146 1.35 18.86 -8.23
CA VAL A 146 2.57 19.62 -7.95
C VAL A 146 2.99 20.43 -9.18
N ASP A 147 3.34 21.71 -8.97
CA ASP A 147 3.77 22.59 -10.04
C ASP A 147 5.26 22.40 -10.40
N LEU A 148 5.56 21.36 -11.19
CA LEU A 148 6.93 20.97 -11.56
C LEU A 148 7.51 21.75 -12.77
N GLN A 149 6.68 22.45 -13.53
CA GLN A 149 7.06 23.16 -14.78
C GLN A 149 8.06 22.40 -15.69
N PRO A 150 7.81 21.12 -16.05
CA PRO A 150 8.77 20.29 -16.78
C PRO A 150 9.04 20.73 -18.23
N ALA A 151 8.11 21.46 -18.87
CA ALA A 151 8.26 21.97 -20.23
C ALA A 151 9.11 23.23 -20.34
N ARG A 152 9.73 23.71 -19.25
CA ARG A 152 10.53 24.96 -19.25
C ARG A 152 11.66 24.97 -20.30
N TYR A 153 12.19 23.79 -20.66
CA TYR A 153 13.26 23.61 -21.63
C TYR A 153 12.79 23.16 -23.02
N PHE A 154 11.47 23.07 -23.25
CA PHE A 154 10.95 22.74 -24.57
C PHE A 154 11.26 23.88 -25.55
N SER A 155 11.33 23.56 -26.84
CA SER A 155 11.34 24.60 -27.88
C SER A 155 10.01 25.36 -27.86
N GLY A 156 10.04 26.64 -28.25
CA GLY A 156 8.83 27.47 -28.34
C GLY A 156 7.73 26.80 -29.16
N ASP A 157 6.47 27.04 -28.77
CA ASP A 157 5.33 26.65 -29.58
C ASP A 157 5.26 27.60 -30.77
N GLY A 158 5.50 27.08 -31.97
CA GLY A 158 5.50 27.90 -33.18
C GLY A 158 4.09 28.46 -33.43
N ALA A 159 3.96 29.77 -33.51
CA ALA A 159 2.72 30.38 -33.99
C ALA A 159 2.61 30.07 -35.49
N GLY A 160 1.63 29.25 -35.87
CA GLY A 160 1.43 28.82 -37.25
C GLY A 160 0.91 29.93 -38.18
N GLY A 161 1.56 31.10 -38.17
CA GLY A 161 1.15 32.30 -38.93
C GLY A 161 0.01 33.09 -38.29
N GLU A 162 -1.00 32.39 -37.76
CA GLU A 162 -2.27 32.96 -37.28
C GLU A 162 -2.26 33.49 -35.84
N GLY A 163 -1.08 33.60 -35.21
CA GLY A 163 -0.93 34.14 -33.85
C GLY A 163 -1.36 33.23 -32.69
N PHE A 164 -1.93 32.04 -32.99
CA PHE A 164 -2.24 31.01 -31.99
C PHE A 164 -1.07 30.06 -31.78
N ASP A 165 -0.81 29.72 -30.52
CA ASP A 165 0.25 28.79 -30.10
C ASP A 165 -0.21 27.33 -30.07
N ASN A 166 -1.50 27.06 -30.34
CA ASN A 166 -2.12 25.73 -30.29
C ASN A 166 -2.46 25.12 -31.67
N ASN A 167 -1.95 25.71 -32.75
CA ASN A 167 -2.21 25.24 -34.12
C ASN A 167 -1.46 23.92 -34.41
N ALA A 168 -2.21 22.86 -34.72
CA ALA A 168 -1.68 21.53 -35.00
C ALA A 168 -0.68 21.50 -36.17
N GLU A 169 -0.85 22.33 -37.20
CA GLU A 169 0.04 22.38 -38.36
C GLU A 169 1.44 22.93 -38.01
N GLY A 170 1.53 23.80 -37.00
CA GLY A 170 2.80 24.34 -36.49
C GLY A 170 3.48 23.44 -35.45
N MET A 171 2.81 22.39 -35.01
CA MET A 171 3.21 21.56 -33.86
C MET A 171 3.88 20.24 -34.26
N SER A 172 4.92 20.35 -35.07
CA SER A 172 5.74 19.18 -35.39
C SER A 172 6.48 18.62 -34.15
N MET A 173 6.77 17.33 -34.18
CA MET A 173 7.58 16.60 -33.18
C MET A 173 8.96 16.27 -33.76
N PRO A 174 9.91 17.22 -33.79
CA PRO A 174 11.28 16.93 -34.22
C PRO A 174 11.99 16.02 -33.19
N PRO A 175 13.04 15.28 -33.59
CA PRO A 175 13.77 14.37 -32.69
C PRO A 175 14.24 15.03 -31.39
N MET A 176 14.73 16.27 -31.45
CA MET A 176 15.15 17.02 -30.25
C MET A 176 14.00 17.26 -29.26
N MET A 177 12.76 17.43 -29.75
CA MET A 177 11.61 17.56 -28.86
C MET A 177 11.32 16.24 -28.14
N VAL A 178 11.44 15.10 -28.83
CA VAL A 178 11.26 13.78 -28.20
C VAL A 178 12.26 13.58 -27.05
N GLU A 179 13.53 13.96 -27.25
CA GLU A 179 14.53 13.93 -26.18
C GLU A 179 14.13 14.80 -24.99
N LYS A 180 13.59 16.01 -25.23
CA LYS A 180 13.09 16.90 -24.18
C LYS A 180 11.91 16.31 -23.42
N TYR A 181 11.00 15.60 -24.08
CA TYR A 181 9.92 14.87 -23.40
C TYR A 181 10.48 13.75 -22.50
N PHE A 182 11.50 13.00 -22.93
CA PHE A 182 12.14 11.99 -22.09
C PHE A 182 12.88 12.59 -20.89
N GLU A 183 13.54 13.74 -21.08
CA GLU A 183 14.19 14.48 -20.01
C GLU A 183 13.17 14.98 -18.98
N ALA A 184 12.07 15.58 -19.45
CA ALA A 184 10.94 15.99 -18.62
C ALA A 184 10.34 14.81 -17.85
N ALA A 185 10.10 13.67 -18.51
CA ALA A 185 9.57 12.47 -17.86
C ALA A 185 10.49 11.94 -16.75
N ARG A 186 11.82 11.94 -16.99
CA ARG A 186 12.80 11.60 -15.94
C ARG A 186 12.74 12.57 -14.79
N GLU A 187 12.65 13.87 -15.07
CA GLU A 187 12.57 14.86 -14.00
C GLU A 187 11.31 14.67 -13.16
N ILE A 188 10.14 14.53 -13.79
CA ILE A 188 8.87 14.23 -13.10
C ILE A 188 9.00 12.96 -12.25
N SER A 189 9.66 11.91 -12.76
CA SER A 189 9.81 10.66 -12.01
C SER A 189 10.64 10.80 -10.73
N LYS A 190 11.58 11.78 -10.67
CA LYS A 190 12.33 12.05 -9.43
C LYS A 190 11.44 12.60 -8.33
N HIS A 191 10.28 13.15 -8.66
CA HIS A 191 9.33 13.69 -7.69
C HIS A 191 8.31 12.65 -7.21
N ALA A 192 8.35 11.41 -7.72
CA ALA A 192 7.43 10.36 -7.35
C ALA A 192 7.95 9.54 -6.15
N ASP A 193 7.12 9.41 -5.11
CA ASP A 193 7.24 8.39 -4.07
C ASP A 193 6.22 7.27 -4.34
N VAL A 194 6.69 6.03 -4.32
CA VAL A 194 5.86 4.83 -4.59
C VAL A 194 5.70 4.05 -3.30
N SER A 195 4.46 3.91 -2.85
CA SER A 195 4.10 3.17 -1.65
C SER A 195 2.99 2.15 -1.92
N HIS A 196 2.97 1.07 -1.15
CA HIS A 196 1.94 0.04 -1.25
C HIS A 196 0.58 0.51 -0.71
N VAL A 197 0.55 1.50 0.19
CA VAL A 197 -0.69 2.02 0.80
C VAL A 197 -1.26 3.21 0.02
N GLY A 198 -0.39 4.14 -0.39
CA GLY A 198 -0.78 5.39 -1.06
C GLY A 198 -0.63 5.37 -2.58
N GLY A 199 -0.12 4.28 -3.16
CA GLY A 199 0.20 4.22 -4.58
C GLY A 199 1.35 5.16 -4.95
N ILE A 200 1.22 5.83 -6.09
CA ILE A 200 2.20 6.82 -6.58
C ILE A 200 1.76 8.21 -6.09
N VAL A 201 2.60 8.87 -5.31
CA VAL A 201 2.38 10.23 -4.79
C VAL A 201 3.52 11.12 -5.27
N PHE A 202 3.26 12.39 -5.56
CA PHE A 202 4.28 13.34 -6.01
C PHE A 202 4.54 14.45 -4.98
N SER A 203 5.79 14.92 -4.89
CA SER A 203 6.20 16.03 -4.03
C SER A 203 6.95 17.13 -4.79
N ALA A 204 6.90 18.36 -4.27
CA ALA A 204 7.66 19.49 -4.82
C ALA A 204 9.17 19.27 -4.74
N ASP A 205 9.64 18.66 -3.66
CA ASP A 205 11.01 18.21 -3.54
C ASP A 205 11.21 16.89 -4.30
N PRO A 206 12.37 16.69 -4.97
CA PRO A 206 12.72 15.39 -5.50
C PRO A 206 12.69 14.36 -4.36
N ALA A 207 12.02 13.23 -4.58
CA ALA A 207 12.15 12.07 -3.73
C ALA A 207 13.65 11.79 -3.55
N PRO A 208 14.12 11.59 -2.31
CA PRO A 208 15.52 11.27 -2.10
C PRO A 208 15.87 10.06 -2.95
N THR A 209 17.03 10.08 -3.59
CA THR A 209 17.61 8.88 -4.21
C THR A 209 17.98 7.92 -3.10
N LEU A 210 16.96 7.22 -2.60
CA LEU A 210 17.13 6.18 -1.62
C LEU A 210 17.93 5.08 -2.28
N SER A 211 19.06 4.73 -1.66
CA SER A 211 19.75 3.51 -2.04
C SER A 211 18.78 2.32 -1.91
N PRO A 212 18.99 1.23 -2.67
CA PRO A 212 18.18 0.01 -2.51
C PRO A 212 18.04 -0.43 -1.03
N ARG A 213 19.10 -0.21 -0.22
CA ARG A 213 19.09 -0.46 1.22
C ARG A 213 18.12 0.44 1.98
N ALA A 214 18.06 1.73 1.66
CA ALA A 214 17.16 2.66 2.33
C ALA A 214 15.68 2.37 1.98
N TYR A 215 15.39 1.95 0.74
CA TYR A 215 14.07 1.42 0.37
C TYR A 215 13.71 0.17 1.18
N HIS A 216 14.65 -0.77 1.31
CA HIS A 216 14.46 -1.98 2.11
C HIS A 216 14.11 -1.68 3.57
N VAL A 217 14.88 -0.81 4.22
CA VAL A 217 14.66 -0.41 5.62
C VAL A 217 13.31 0.27 5.80
N GLN A 218 12.90 1.11 4.84
CA GLN A 218 11.62 1.81 4.91
C GLN A 218 10.43 0.86 4.69
N ALA A 219 10.56 -0.09 3.76
CA ALA A 219 9.58 -1.14 3.52
C ALA A 219 9.44 -2.06 4.74
N GLU A 220 10.56 -2.49 5.32
CA GLU A 220 10.62 -3.28 6.55
C GLU A 220 9.93 -2.56 7.70
N ARG A 221 10.27 -1.30 7.95
CA ARG A 221 9.64 -0.48 9.00
C ARG A 221 8.14 -0.30 8.80
N ARG A 222 7.67 -0.16 7.56
CA ARG A 222 6.23 -0.06 7.26
C ARG A 222 5.51 -1.40 7.45
N LEU A 223 6.13 -2.53 7.08
CA LEU A 223 5.63 -3.87 7.37
C LEU A 223 5.53 -4.10 8.89
N THR A 224 6.56 -3.74 9.64
CA THR A 224 6.54 -3.77 11.11
C THR A 224 5.38 -2.95 11.66
N ASN A 225 5.19 -1.71 11.17
CA ASN A 225 4.08 -0.86 11.61
C ASN A 225 2.70 -1.44 11.25
N PHE A 226 2.54 -2.04 10.07
CA PHE A 226 1.30 -2.70 9.65
C PHE A 226 0.97 -3.88 10.57
N TYR A 227 1.96 -4.72 10.86
CA TYR A 227 1.77 -5.83 11.80
C TYR A 227 1.47 -5.31 13.20
N ASN A 228 2.16 -4.27 13.67
CA ASN A 228 1.87 -3.66 14.97
C ASN A 228 0.42 -3.13 15.04
N ASP A 229 -0.06 -2.40 14.04
CA ASP A 229 -1.46 -1.92 14.00
C ASP A 229 -2.47 -3.08 13.90
N PHE A 230 -2.12 -4.17 13.22
CA PHE A 230 -2.93 -5.39 13.20
C PHE A 230 -2.97 -6.07 14.58
N PHE A 231 -1.83 -6.17 15.26
CA PHE A 231 -1.73 -6.74 16.61
C PHE A 231 -2.40 -5.86 17.67
N ASP A 232 -2.35 -4.53 17.52
CA ASP A 232 -3.01 -3.56 18.39
C ASP A 232 -4.55 -3.62 18.31
N LYS A 233 -5.10 -4.18 17.21
CA LYS A 233 -6.55 -4.40 17.01
C LYS A 233 -7.04 -5.74 17.53
N LEU A 234 -6.14 -6.69 17.79
CA LEU A 234 -6.50 -7.91 18.50
C LEU A 234 -6.74 -7.55 19.97
N GLN A 235 -7.65 -8.26 20.65
CA GLN A 235 -7.71 -8.22 22.12
C GLN A 235 -6.27 -8.44 22.65
N PRO A 236 -5.84 -7.78 23.74
CA PRO A 236 -4.49 -7.95 24.28
C PRO A 236 -4.34 -9.40 24.78
N TYR A 237 -4.01 -10.29 23.84
CA TYR A 237 -3.83 -11.71 24.01
C TYR A 237 -2.33 -11.91 24.13
N ASN A 238 -1.87 -12.20 25.34
CA ASN A 238 -0.47 -12.52 25.57
C ASN A 238 -0.33 -14.05 25.65
N PRO A 239 0.14 -14.70 24.58
CA PRO A 239 0.30 -16.16 24.56
C PRO A 239 1.27 -16.69 25.62
N ARG A 240 2.06 -15.83 26.28
CA ARG A 240 2.91 -16.21 27.40
C ARG A 240 2.17 -16.30 28.73
N THR A 241 1.03 -15.61 28.88
CA THR A 241 0.22 -15.61 30.11
C THR A 241 -1.15 -16.25 29.96
N GLU A 242 -1.57 -16.53 28.72
CA GLU A 242 -2.88 -17.11 28.37
C GLU A 242 -2.71 -18.37 27.49
N PHE A 243 -1.73 -19.22 27.80
CA PHE A 243 -1.39 -20.42 27.01
C PHE A 243 -2.28 -21.63 27.31
N GLU A 244 -2.98 -21.61 28.45
CA GLU A 244 -3.89 -22.64 28.93
C GLU A 244 -4.87 -23.23 27.89
N PRO A 245 -5.47 -22.44 26.97
CA PRO A 245 -6.37 -22.97 25.95
C PRO A 245 -5.68 -23.85 24.89
N TYR A 246 -4.36 -23.76 24.76
CA TYR A 246 -3.56 -24.45 23.74
C TYR A 246 -3.08 -25.83 24.22
N LEU A 247 -2.91 -26.00 25.54
CA LEU A 247 -2.32 -27.18 26.14
C LEU A 247 -3.11 -28.45 25.81
N LEU A 248 -4.38 -28.51 26.20
CA LEU A 248 -5.18 -29.74 26.05
C LEU A 248 -5.34 -30.16 24.58
N PRO A 249 -5.68 -29.27 23.64
CA PRO A 249 -5.76 -29.65 22.23
C PRO A 249 -4.40 -30.07 21.64
N ALA A 250 -3.29 -29.45 22.07
CA ALA A 250 -1.96 -29.80 21.60
C ALA A 250 -1.52 -31.18 22.13
N MET A 251 -1.73 -31.44 23.42
CA MET A 251 -1.45 -32.72 24.06
C MET A 251 -2.26 -33.85 23.42
N LYS A 252 -3.57 -33.65 23.18
CA LYS A 252 -4.42 -34.63 22.49
C LYS A 252 -3.89 -34.94 21.10
N LEU A 253 -3.60 -33.91 20.30
CA LEU A 253 -3.05 -34.10 18.96
C LEU A 253 -1.70 -34.83 18.99
N ALA A 254 -0.84 -34.51 19.96
CA ALA A 254 0.46 -35.16 20.10
C ALA A 254 0.36 -36.65 20.48
N LEU A 255 -0.62 -37.04 21.30
CA LEU A 255 -0.87 -38.44 21.65
C LEU A 255 -1.54 -39.21 20.50
N GLU A 256 -2.51 -38.60 19.83
CA GLU A 256 -3.28 -39.23 18.73
C GLU A 256 -2.45 -39.37 17.45
N LYS A 257 -1.67 -38.33 17.11
CA LYS A 257 -0.94 -38.25 15.84
C LYS A 257 0.45 -37.63 16.02
N PRO A 258 1.46 -38.41 16.45
CA PRO A 258 2.83 -37.94 16.60
C PRO A 258 3.45 -37.38 15.31
N GLU A 259 3.12 -37.97 14.16
CA GLU A 259 3.60 -37.58 12.82
C GLU A 259 2.66 -36.57 12.13
N VAL A 260 2.11 -35.61 12.89
CA VAL A 260 1.17 -34.61 12.36
C VAL A 260 1.89 -33.59 11.47
N THR A 261 1.32 -33.27 10.32
CA THR A 261 1.92 -32.31 9.38
C THR A 261 1.64 -30.87 9.79
N HIS A 262 2.51 -29.94 9.38
CA HIS A 262 2.35 -28.49 9.63
C HIS A 262 0.97 -27.98 9.21
N LYS A 263 0.48 -28.40 8.03
CA LYS A 263 -0.84 -28.02 7.54
C LYS A 263 -1.97 -28.47 8.46
N GLU A 264 -1.92 -29.71 8.94
CA GLU A 264 -2.95 -30.27 9.82
C GLU A 264 -2.99 -29.57 11.18
N ILE A 265 -1.82 -29.18 11.71
CA ILE A 265 -1.75 -28.37 12.93
C ILE A 265 -2.44 -27.01 12.72
N TYR A 266 -2.21 -26.37 11.57
CA TYR A 266 -2.80 -25.06 11.25
C TYR A 266 -4.31 -25.14 11.02
N ASP A 267 -4.77 -26.18 10.31
CA ASP A 267 -6.20 -26.39 10.08
C ASP A 267 -6.93 -26.63 11.42
N LEU A 268 -6.35 -27.44 12.33
CA LEU A 268 -6.92 -27.67 13.66
C LEU A 268 -6.90 -26.40 14.52
N ALA A 269 -5.83 -25.60 14.44
CA ALA A 269 -5.78 -24.32 15.15
C ALA A 269 -6.92 -23.41 14.72
N ILE A 270 -7.19 -23.30 13.41
CA ILE A 270 -8.29 -22.49 12.87
C ILE A 270 -9.65 -23.03 13.35
N GLU A 271 -9.85 -24.35 13.30
CA GLU A 271 -11.07 -25.00 13.80
C GLU A 271 -11.31 -24.70 15.29
N LYS A 272 -10.26 -24.82 16.11
CA LYS A 272 -10.31 -24.55 17.56
C LYS A 272 -10.26 -23.05 17.90
N LYS A 273 -10.19 -22.17 16.90
CA LYS A 273 -10.05 -20.71 17.07
C LYS A 273 -8.82 -20.32 17.89
N LEU A 274 -7.74 -21.07 17.73
CA LEU A 274 -6.43 -20.83 18.32
C LEU A 274 -5.52 -20.15 17.31
N MET A 275 -4.55 -19.37 17.80
CA MET A 275 -3.52 -18.78 16.92
C MET A 275 -2.60 -19.88 16.36
N PRO A 276 -2.52 -20.07 15.02
CA PRO A 276 -1.83 -21.23 14.45
C PRO A 276 -0.35 -21.33 14.80
N GLY A 277 0.40 -20.22 14.81
CA GLY A 277 1.82 -20.24 15.14
C GLY A 277 2.10 -20.63 16.60
N VAL A 278 1.27 -20.17 17.54
CA VAL A 278 1.40 -20.51 18.96
C VAL A 278 1.00 -21.97 19.20
N PHE A 279 -0.09 -22.41 18.56
CA PHE A 279 -0.53 -23.80 18.63
C PHE A 279 0.50 -24.78 18.06
N TYR A 280 1.11 -24.41 16.93
CA TYR A 280 2.21 -25.18 16.33
C TYR A 280 3.36 -25.40 17.30
N ARG A 281 3.81 -24.35 18.00
CA ARG A 281 4.89 -24.49 19.00
C ARG A 281 4.51 -25.50 20.09
N TRP A 282 3.30 -25.42 20.64
CA TRP A 282 2.84 -26.37 21.66
C TRP A 282 2.76 -27.81 21.14
N VAL A 283 2.21 -28.02 19.94
CA VAL A 283 2.11 -29.36 19.36
C VAL A 283 3.48 -29.97 19.13
N ILE A 284 4.39 -29.23 18.49
CA ILE A 284 5.77 -29.70 18.23
C ILE A 284 6.50 -29.97 19.53
N ALA A 285 6.28 -29.14 20.54
CA ALA A 285 6.89 -29.34 21.83
C ALA A 285 6.41 -30.68 22.42
N PHE A 286 5.11 -30.94 22.48
CA PHE A 286 4.59 -32.20 23.03
C PHE A 286 4.91 -33.43 22.18
N THR A 287 4.98 -33.32 20.84
CA THR A 287 5.38 -34.46 19.98
C THR A 287 6.87 -34.76 20.05
N GLY A 288 7.72 -33.73 20.04
CA GLY A 288 9.18 -33.84 20.06
C GLY A 288 9.79 -34.12 21.42
N ALA A 289 9.00 -34.13 22.50
CA ALA A 289 9.46 -34.24 23.88
C ALA A 289 10.47 -35.39 24.15
N ALA A 290 10.35 -36.53 23.44
CA ALA A 290 11.27 -37.67 23.59
C ALA A 290 12.57 -37.55 22.77
N GLU A 291 12.57 -36.82 21.66
CA GLU A 291 13.73 -36.61 20.79
C GLU A 291 14.54 -35.37 21.19
N ASP A 292 13.84 -34.32 21.67
CA ASP A 292 14.42 -33.03 22.08
C ASP A 292 15.15 -33.07 23.43
N ILE A 293 15.10 -34.20 24.16
CA ILE A 293 15.89 -34.47 25.37
C ILE A 293 17.39 -34.38 25.06
N LYS A 294 17.79 -34.79 23.85
CA LYS A 294 19.20 -34.80 23.43
C LYS A 294 19.67 -33.46 22.85
N THR A 295 18.76 -32.51 22.57
CA THR A 295 19.03 -31.24 21.88
C THR A 295 18.65 -29.99 22.69
N SER A 296 18.50 -30.12 24.02
CA SER A 296 18.44 -29.03 25.02
C SER A 296 17.15 -28.21 25.16
N ARG A 297 16.14 -28.38 24.29
CA ARG A 297 14.98 -27.47 24.25
C ARG A 297 13.94 -27.67 25.36
N TRP A 298 13.67 -28.91 25.77
CA TRP A 298 12.62 -29.24 26.75
C TRP A 298 13.14 -29.38 28.18
N ASP A 299 14.29 -30.03 28.33
CA ASP A 299 14.88 -30.39 29.62
C ASP A 299 15.24 -29.17 30.48
N THR A 300 15.32 -28.01 29.84
CA THR A 300 15.82 -26.75 30.41
C THR A 300 14.70 -25.71 30.53
N HIS A 301 13.68 -25.82 29.67
CA HIS A 301 12.44 -25.05 29.73
C HIS A 301 11.52 -25.52 30.87
N TYR A 302 11.36 -26.85 31.00
CA TYR A 302 10.34 -27.44 31.86
C TYR A 302 10.88 -28.51 32.80
N GLY A 303 12.08 -29.06 32.60
CA GLY A 303 12.72 -30.08 33.45
C GLY A 303 12.06 -31.47 33.46
N HIS A 304 12.79 -32.47 33.97
CA HIS A 304 12.34 -33.87 34.12
C HIS A 304 11.01 -34.04 34.88
N TRP A 305 10.74 -33.27 35.91
CA TRP A 305 9.48 -33.27 36.68
C TRP A 305 8.19 -32.84 35.93
N VAL A 306 8.30 -32.34 34.71
CA VAL A 306 7.19 -32.04 33.78
C VAL A 306 7.29 -32.97 32.58
N LEU A 307 8.52 -33.23 32.14
CA LEU A 307 8.83 -34.09 31.02
C LEU A 307 8.57 -35.57 31.32
N ASP A 308 9.05 -36.12 32.43
CA ASP A 308 8.90 -37.53 32.79
C ASP A 308 7.42 -37.93 32.91
N PRO A 309 6.53 -37.16 33.60
CA PRO A 309 5.10 -37.48 33.61
C PRO A 309 4.47 -37.41 32.20
N TRP A 310 4.93 -36.50 31.34
CA TRP A 310 4.49 -36.45 29.95
C TRP A 310 4.95 -37.67 29.16
N LEU A 311 6.22 -38.07 29.31
CA LEU A 311 6.78 -39.25 28.65
C LEU A 311 6.08 -40.54 29.11
N GLU A 312 5.71 -40.62 30.39
CA GLU A 312 4.89 -41.72 30.92
C GLU A 312 3.51 -41.77 30.23
N LEU A 313 2.85 -40.61 30.05
CA LEU A 313 1.60 -40.51 29.29
C LEU A 313 1.80 -40.91 27.82
N GLN A 314 2.86 -40.44 27.16
CA GLN A 314 3.17 -40.80 25.78
C GLN A 314 3.45 -42.28 25.59
N ALA A 315 4.18 -42.91 26.53
CA ALA A 315 4.49 -44.34 26.50
C ALA A 315 3.23 -45.22 26.55
N ARG A 316 2.15 -44.71 27.14
CA ARG A 316 0.85 -45.39 27.24
C ARG A 316 -0.26 -44.65 26.50
N ARG A 317 0.07 -43.90 25.44
CA ARG A 317 -0.85 -43.00 24.70
C ARG A 317 -2.20 -43.62 24.32
N GLU A 318 -2.26 -44.93 24.12
CA GLU A 318 -3.50 -45.65 23.76
C GLU A 318 -4.48 -45.83 24.93
N SER A 319 -4.01 -45.67 26.17
CA SER A 319 -4.80 -45.88 27.40
C SER A 319 -4.93 -44.63 28.28
N VAL A 320 -4.38 -43.49 27.86
CA VAL A 320 -4.50 -42.22 28.59
C VAL A 320 -5.96 -41.76 28.60
N THR A 321 -6.50 -41.47 29.78
CA THR A 321 -7.87 -40.92 29.90
C THR A 321 -7.89 -39.40 29.83
N ASP A 322 -9.06 -38.84 29.54
CA ASP A 322 -9.25 -37.38 29.55
C ASP A 322 -8.99 -36.78 30.94
N GLU A 323 -9.32 -37.50 32.02
CA GLU A 323 -9.04 -37.06 33.39
C GLU A 323 -7.54 -37.00 33.70
N GLU A 324 -6.77 -38.01 33.27
CA GLU A 324 -5.32 -38.02 33.43
C GLU A 324 -4.65 -36.88 32.66
N LEU A 325 -5.11 -36.65 31.44
CA LEU A 325 -4.60 -35.56 30.59
C LEU A 325 -4.95 -34.18 31.16
N GLN A 326 -6.14 -34.04 31.74
CA GLN A 326 -6.57 -32.81 32.38
C GLN A 326 -5.79 -32.54 33.68
N ALA A 327 -5.56 -33.57 34.48
CA ALA A 327 -4.71 -33.48 35.68
C ALA A 327 -3.27 -33.06 35.33
N PHE A 328 -2.69 -33.67 34.29
CA PHE A 328 -1.37 -33.27 33.80
C PHE A 328 -1.36 -31.83 33.29
N ARG A 329 -2.39 -31.41 32.52
CA ARG A 329 -2.53 -30.04 32.04
C ARG A 329 -2.57 -29.03 33.18
N ASP A 330 -3.30 -29.32 34.24
CA ASP A 330 -3.46 -28.42 35.38
C ASP A 330 -2.16 -28.29 36.19
N ASP A 331 -1.48 -29.42 36.42
CA ASP A 331 -0.16 -29.47 37.05
C ASP A 331 0.91 -28.75 36.20
N PHE A 332 0.93 -28.99 34.89
CA PHE A 332 1.78 -28.29 33.92
C PHE A 332 1.56 -26.78 33.99
N ALA A 333 0.30 -26.32 33.90
CA ALA A 333 -0.03 -24.90 33.93
C ALA A 333 0.38 -24.25 35.27
N ALA A 334 0.17 -24.94 36.40
CA ALA A 334 0.61 -24.46 37.71
C ALA A 334 2.13 -24.26 37.79
N LYS A 335 2.91 -25.21 37.24
CA LYS A 335 4.38 -25.15 37.24
C LYS A 335 4.94 -24.09 36.29
N VAL A 336 4.27 -23.79 35.18
CA VAL A 336 4.76 -22.90 34.11
C VAL A 336 4.34 -21.43 34.28
N ARG A 337 3.42 -21.13 35.21
CA ARG A 337 2.92 -19.76 35.50
C ARG A 337 3.96 -18.75 35.99
N LEU A 338 5.18 -19.18 36.32
CA LEU A 338 6.26 -18.33 36.85
C LEU A 338 7.41 -18.07 35.86
N ALA A 339 7.12 -18.04 34.56
CA ALA A 339 8.09 -17.70 33.53
C ALA A 339 8.23 -16.17 33.38
N VAL A 340 9.39 -15.61 33.71
CA VAL A 340 9.71 -14.20 33.45
C VAL A 340 10.61 -14.13 32.20
N PRO A 341 10.15 -13.54 31.07
CA PRO A 341 10.95 -13.52 29.85
C PRO A 341 12.12 -12.53 29.99
N ALA A 342 13.32 -12.93 29.53
CA ALA A 342 14.53 -12.08 29.56
C ALA A 342 14.32 -10.71 28.85
N THR A 343 13.47 -10.68 27.82
CA THR A 343 13.07 -9.45 27.10
C THR A 343 12.35 -8.41 27.98
N ALA A 344 11.76 -8.80 29.12
CA ALA A 344 11.20 -7.86 30.09
C ALA A 344 12.28 -7.01 30.78
N HIS A 345 13.52 -7.50 30.86
CA HIS A 345 14.66 -6.78 31.45
C HIS A 345 15.23 -5.71 30.51
N MET A 346 15.26 -5.94 29.19
CA MET A 346 15.86 -5.00 28.22
C MET A 346 15.25 -3.58 28.27
N ASN A 347 13.99 -3.45 28.73
CA ASN A 347 13.30 -2.17 28.87
C ASN A 347 13.13 -1.69 30.33
N LYS A 348 13.60 -2.45 31.33
CA LYS A 348 13.45 -2.16 32.76
C LYS A 348 14.65 -2.68 33.57
N PRO A 349 15.73 -1.89 33.70
CA PRO A 349 16.84 -2.22 34.58
C PRO A 349 16.31 -2.42 36.01
N GLY A 350 16.63 -3.56 36.66
CA GLY A 350 16.19 -3.86 38.02
C GLY A 350 14.78 -4.47 38.13
N LEU A 351 14.38 -5.29 37.16
CA LEU A 351 13.11 -6.03 37.22
C LEU A 351 13.07 -6.94 38.46
N GLU A 352 12.12 -6.69 39.37
CA GLU A 352 11.87 -7.54 40.52
C GLU A 352 10.90 -8.67 40.14
N VAL A 353 11.30 -9.91 40.42
CA VAL A 353 10.46 -11.10 40.33
C VAL A 353 10.01 -11.44 41.74
N LYS A 354 8.69 -11.55 41.93
CA LYS A 354 8.08 -11.88 43.21
C LYS A 354 6.95 -12.88 43.03
N THR A 355 6.90 -13.88 43.89
CA THR A 355 5.80 -14.86 43.94
C THR A 355 5.51 -15.25 45.39
N ASP A 356 4.25 -15.58 45.66
CA ASP A 356 3.88 -16.28 46.89
C ASP A 356 4.33 -17.75 46.79
N ILE A 357 4.64 -18.35 47.93
CA ILE A 357 4.99 -19.76 48.08
C ILE A 357 3.81 -20.46 48.72
N GLU A 358 3.36 -21.57 48.13
CA GLU A 358 2.26 -22.35 48.64
C GLU A 358 2.56 -22.92 50.04
N ALA A 359 1.54 -22.93 50.90
CA ALA A 359 1.68 -23.46 52.26
C ALA A 359 2.05 -24.95 52.22
N GLY A 360 3.16 -25.30 52.89
CA GLY A 360 3.67 -26.68 52.91
C GLY A 360 4.62 -27.03 51.78
N ALA A 361 4.97 -26.09 50.89
CA ALA A 361 6.03 -26.32 49.91
C ALA A 361 7.36 -26.63 50.61
N GLU A 362 8.02 -27.72 50.19
CA GLU A 362 9.31 -28.17 50.73
C GLU A 362 10.49 -27.84 49.82
N THR A 363 10.20 -27.54 48.54
CA THR A 363 11.22 -27.27 47.53
C THR A 363 10.87 -26.06 46.68
N LEU A 364 11.91 -25.33 46.27
CA LEU A 364 11.83 -24.24 45.30
C LEU A 364 12.74 -24.59 44.14
N TYR A 365 12.26 -24.33 42.94
CA TYR A 365 13.00 -24.60 41.72
C TYR A 365 13.22 -23.31 40.97
N LEU A 366 14.41 -23.19 40.39
CA LEU A 366 14.83 -22.06 39.58
C LEU A 366 15.34 -22.60 38.25
N SER A 367 14.58 -22.36 37.18
CA SER A 367 14.94 -22.77 35.83
C SER A 367 15.44 -21.58 35.02
N VAL A 368 16.55 -21.78 34.31
CA VAL A 368 17.16 -20.81 33.40
C VAL A 368 17.42 -21.54 32.08
N GLY A 369 16.75 -21.10 31.01
CA GLY A 369 16.83 -21.72 29.68
C GLY A 369 16.56 -20.69 28.58
N ASP A 370 16.97 -21.03 27.35
CA ASP A 370 16.70 -20.26 26.13
C ASP A 370 15.20 -20.38 25.79
N MET A 371 14.50 -19.24 25.74
CA MET A 371 13.07 -19.12 25.41
C MET A 371 12.78 -19.14 23.91
N ASP A 372 13.61 -19.84 23.13
CA ASP A 372 13.49 -20.02 21.68
C ASP A 372 13.67 -18.69 20.93
N ASP A 373 14.58 -17.83 21.42
CA ASP A 373 15.05 -16.65 20.67
C ASP A 373 16.30 -16.94 19.81
N GLY A 374 16.86 -18.15 19.96
CA GLY A 374 17.96 -18.65 19.15
C GLY A 374 19.33 -18.24 19.67
N HIS A 375 19.42 -17.75 20.91
CA HIS A 375 20.68 -17.47 21.58
C HIS A 375 21.06 -18.60 22.54
N GLU A 376 21.90 -19.52 22.07
CA GLU A 376 22.70 -20.35 22.97
C GLU A 376 23.49 -19.42 23.92
N PHE A 377 23.58 -19.78 25.21
CA PHE A 377 24.36 -19.07 26.25
C PHE A 377 23.73 -17.81 26.88
N ASP A 378 22.41 -17.80 27.09
CA ASP A 378 21.79 -16.83 27.99
C ASP A 378 22.45 -16.84 29.37
N ARG A 379 22.69 -15.64 29.92
CA ARG A 379 23.33 -15.45 31.23
C ARG A 379 22.38 -14.65 32.08
N VAL A 380 21.87 -15.29 33.14
CA VAL A 380 20.95 -14.66 34.06
C VAL A 380 21.67 -14.34 35.36
N VAL A 381 21.57 -13.10 35.78
CA VAL A 381 22.01 -12.68 37.10
C VAL A 381 20.79 -12.49 37.99
N LEU A 382 20.75 -13.19 39.12
CA LEU A 382 19.75 -13.00 40.17
C LEU A 382 20.40 -12.28 41.35
N HIS A 383 20.04 -11.03 41.55
CA HIS A 383 20.43 -10.23 42.70
C HIS A 383 19.47 -10.39 43.87
N ASP A 384 20.02 -10.47 45.07
CA ASP A 384 19.28 -10.55 46.33
C ASP A 384 18.15 -11.62 46.37
N PRO A 385 18.34 -12.83 45.81
CA PRO A 385 17.28 -13.84 45.78
C PRO A 385 17.00 -14.33 47.20
N LYS A 386 15.77 -14.12 47.66
CA LYS A 386 15.38 -14.30 49.06
C LYS A 386 13.97 -14.83 49.23
N ILE A 387 13.78 -15.56 50.32
CA ILE A 387 12.49 -16.05 50.80
C ILE A 387 12.13 -15.28 52.07
N THR A 388 10.90 -14.77 52.12
CA THR A 388 10.30 -14.20 53.33
C THR A 388 9.46 -15.27 54.01
N LEU A 389 9.69 -15.50 55.30
CA LEU A 389 8.92 -16.45 56.12
C LEU A 389 7.68 -15.77 56.71
N GLY A 390 6.77 -16.57 57.27
CA GLY A 390 5.52 -16.10 57.87
C GLY A 390 5.70 -15.10 59.03
N ASP A 391 6.84 -15.14 59.73
CA ASP A 391 7.21 -14.21 60.80
C ASP A 391 7.91 -12.94 60.30
N GLY A 392 8.12 -12.81 58.99
CA GLY A 392 8.80 -11.69 58.34
C GLY A 392 10.32 -11.80 58.28
N SER A 393 10.91 -12.88 58.81
CA SER A 393 12.35 -13.14 58.64
C SER A 393 12.69 -13.50 57.20
N VAL A 394 13.95 -13.27 56.81
CA VAL A 394 14.43 -13.42 55.43
C VAL A 394 15.55 -14.46 55.39
N VAL A 395 15.45 -15.38 54.42
CA VAL A 395 16.48 -16.38 54.12
C VAL A 395 16.93 -16.21 52.68
N TYR A 396 18.23 -16.12 52.44
CA TYR A 396 18.78 -15.98 51.10
C TYR A 396 18.94 -17.34 50.41
N LEU A 397 18.63 -17.38 49.11
CA LEU A 397 18.73 -18.59 48.30
C LEU A 397 20.17 -19.15 48.29
N GLY A 398 21.18 -18.29 48.36
CA GLY A 398 22.60 -18.68 48.44
C GLY A 398 22.98 -19.45 49.71
N ASP A 399 22.19 -19.28 50.77
CA ASP A 399 22.38 -19.95 52.07
C ASP A 399 21.53 -21.22 52.19
N LEU A 400 20.66 -21.51 51.21
CA LEU A 400 19.84 -22.73 51.18
C LEU A 400 20.64 -23.94 50.67
N GLU A 401 20.21 -25.12 51.11
CA GLU A 401 20.70 -26.39 50.59
C GLU A 401 20.24 -26.55 49.14
N LEU A 402 21.21 -26.61 48.22
CA LEU A 402 20.97 -26.99 46.84
C LEU A 402 20.89 -28.52 46.78
N ILE A 403 19.67 -29.04 46.61
CA ILE A 403 19.37 -30.46 46.56
C ILE A 403 19.88 -31.06 45.24
N GLU A 404 19.68 -30.32 44.15
CA GLU A 404 19.93 -30.84 42.80
C GLU A 404 20.28 -29.71 41.82
N LYS A 405 21.22 -29.99 40.91
CA LYS A 405 21.52 -29.17 39.72
C LYS A 405 21.41 -30.06 38.49
N GLN A 406 20.61 -29.60 37.53
CA GLN A 406 20.54 -30.18 36.18
C GLN A 406 20.98 -29.13 35.15
N GLY A 407 21.33 -29.57 33.94
CA GLY A 407 21.86 -28.73 32.86
C GLY A 407 23.36 -28.45 32.95
N GLU A 408 23.99 -28.17 31.81
CA GLU A 408 25.43 -27.96 31.66
C GLU A 408 25.89 -26.55 32.05
N GLY A 409 24.96 -25.60 32.18
CA GLY A 409 25.24 -24.22 32.51
C GLY A 409 26.04 -24.04 33.80
N ALA A 410 27.03 -23.14 33.77
CA ALA A 410 27.85 -22.80 34.92
C ALA A 410 27.07 -21.96 35.94
N ILE A 411 27.41 -22.10 37.23
CA ILE A 411 26.74 -21.41 38.33
C ILE A 411 27.76 -20.82 39.28
N HIS A 412 27.66 -19.52 39.49
CA HIS A 412 28.53 -18.78 40.39
C HIS A 412 27.68 -18.06 41.45
N ARG A 413 28.03 -18.28 42.73
CA ARG A 413 27.34 -17.67 43.88
C ARG A 413 28.07 -16.40 44.28
N ASP A 414 27.32 -15.33 44.52
CA ASP A 414 27.77 -14.05 45.07
C ASP A 414 28.85 -13.29 44.24
N GLN A 415 29.23 -13.81 43.06
CA GLN A 415 30.22 -13.23 42.16
C GLN A 415 30.02 -13.66 40.71
N PHE A 416 30.58 -12.88 39.78
CA PHE A 416 30.72 -13.24 38.37
C PHE A 416 31.78 -14.34 38.17
N PRO A 417 31.82 -15.00 37.00
CA PRO A 417 32.83 -16.03 36.70
C PRO A 417 34.28 -15.54 36.81
N ASP A 418 34.53 -14.24 36.60
CA ASP A 418 35.85 -13.62 36.73
C ASP A 418 36.21 -13.23 38.18
N GLY A 419 35.36 -13.58 39.16
CA GLY A 419 35.56 -13.30 40.58
C GLY A 419 35.17 -11.89 41.01
N LYS A 420 34.64 -11.05 40.11
CA LYS A 420 34.14 -9.72 40.49
C LYS A 420 32.81 -9.83 41.23
N THR A 421 32.61 -8.96 42.20
CA THR A 421 31.32 -8.81 42.89
C THR A 421 30.24 -8.35 41.93
N PHE A 422 29.01 -8.80 42.15
CA PHE A 422 27.86 -8.31 41.42
C PHE A 422 27.66 -6.80 41.61
N VAL A 423 27.10 -6.15 40.59
CA VAL A 423 26.72 -4.73 40.63
C VAL A 423 25.24 -4.63 40.30
N SER A 424 24.51 -3.80 41.03
CA SER A 424 23.06 -3.62 40.89
C SER A 424 22.67 -3.33 39.44
N THR A 425 21.71 -4.09 38.91
CA THR A 425 21.18 -3.87 37.56
C THR A 425 20.33 -2.62 37.44
N ALA A 426 19.77 -2.12 38.54
CA ALA A 426 19.01 -0.87 38.56
C ALA A 426 19.90 0.38 38.50
N SER A 427 21.03 0.39 39.22
CA SER A 427 21.88 1.57 39.38
C SER A 427 23.22 1.49 38.65
N CYS A 428 23.65 0.29 38.26
CA CYS A 428 24.96 -0.06 37.71
C CYS A 428 26.16 0.44 38.53
N LYS A 429 25.96 0.75 39.82
CA LYS A 429 26.97 1.39 40.68
C LYS A 429 27.12 0.73 42.04
N GLU A 430 26.04 0.22 42.60
CA GLU A 430 26.06 -0.33 43.96
C GLU A 430 26.43 -1.82 43.94
N PRO A 431 27.40 -2.25 44.76
CA PRO A 431 27.76 -3.66 44.83
C PRO A 431 26.65 -4.48 45.47
N VAL A 432 26.32 -5.61 44.85
CA VAL A 432 25.36 -6.59 45.37
C VAL A 432 26.15 -7.75 45.97
N LYS A 433 25.94 -8.01 47.26
CA LYS A 433 26.71 -9.03 47.99
C LYS A 433 26.18 -10.45 47.82
N ARG A 434 24.89 -10.60 47.49
CA ARG A 434 24.20 -11.89 47.42
C ARG A 434 23.55 -12.08 46.06
N GLY A 435 23.80 -13.21 45.42
CA GLY A 435 23.18 -13.50 44.13
C GLY A 435 23.68 -14.76 43.45
N PHE A 436 23.16 -15.00 42.25
CA PHE A 436 23.61 -16.07 41.37
C PHE A 436 23.87 -15.51 39.98
N TYR A 437 24.96 -15.94 39.37
CA TYR A 437 25.15 -15.90 37.93
C TYR A 437 24.93 -17.32 37.41
N ILE A 438 24.02 -17.47 36.47
CA ILE A 438 23.58 -18.75 35.94
C ILE A 438 23.64 -18.68 34.42
N GLU A 439 24.43 -19.58 33.82
CA GLU A 439 24.41 -19.77 32.37
C GLU A 439 23.30 -20.76 32.02
N ALA A 440 22.56 -20.48 30.95
CA ALA A 440 21.63 -21.41 30.38
C ALA A 440 22.40 -22.55 29.68
N PRO A 441 21.90 -23.79 29.73
CA PRO A 441 20.74 -24.20 30.51
C PRO A 441 21.10 -24.66 31.93
N ALA A 442 20.28 -24.29 32.91
CA ALA A 442 20.39 -24.79 34.28
C ALA A 442 19.04 -24.84 35.01
N LEU A 443 18.80 -25.93 35.74
CA LEU A 443 17.70 -26.07 36.69
C LEU A 443 18.27 -26.35 38.08
N LEU A 444 17.87 -25.54 39.05
CA LEU A 444 18.30 -25.65 40.44
C LEU A 444 17.14 -25.96 41.36
N LYS A 445 17.32 -26.95 42.22
CA LYS A 445 16.35 -27.35 43.24
C LYS A 445 16.90 -27.04 44.62
N PHE A 446 16.18 -26.23 45.39
CA PHE A 446 16.54 -25.84 46.74
C PHE A 446 15.55 -26.40 47.75
N LYS A 447 16.05 -26.77 48.92
CA LYS A 447 15.22 -27.05 50.08
C LYS A 447 14.74 -25.73 50.68
N VAL A 448 13.43 -25.54 50.84
CA VAL A 448 12.90 -24.33 51.48
C VAL A 448 12.56 -24.55 52.95
N PRO A 449 12.72 -23.54 53.81
CA PRO A 449 12.31 -23.62 55.20
C PRO A 449 10.79 -23.77 55.36
N ALA A 450 10.35 -24.46 56.41
CA ALA A 450 8.96 -24.47 56.81
C ALA A 450 8.46 -23.05 57.10
N GLY A 451 7.22 -22.73 56.73
CA GLY A 451 6.66 -21.39 56.91
C GLY A 451 7.14 -20.35 55.88
N SER A 452 7.76 -20.79 54.78
CA SER A 452 8.04 -19.94 53.61
C SER A 452 6.75 -19.35 53.05
N LYS A 453 6.74 -18.04 52.80
CA LYS A 453 5.55 -17.30 52.36
C LYS A 453 5.69 -16.70 50.97
N SER A 454 6.85 -16.16 50.64
CA SER A 454 7.08 -15.54 49.33
C SER A 454 8.55 -15.56 48.93
N PHE A 455 8.82 -15.68 47.64
CA PHE A 455 10.13 -15.52 47.03
C PHE A 455 10.22 -14.16 46.31
N ALA A 456 11.39 -13.52 46.38
CA ALA A 456 11.70 -12.32 45.62
C ALA A 456 13.16 -12.31 45.14
N ALA A 457 13.42 -11.81 43.94
CA ALA A 457 14.77 -11.56 43.41
C ALA A 457 14.74 -10.41 42.40
N THR A 458 15.87 -9.74 42.18
CA THR A 458 16.03 -8.76 41.10
C THR A 458 16.82 -9.39 39.97
N LEU A 459 16.28 -9.36 38.75
CA LEU A 459 16.94 -9.91 37.56
C LEU A 459 17.93 -8.93 36.94
N GLY A 460 18.92 -9.50 36.23
CA GLY A 460 20.06 -8.82 35.66
C GLY A 460 20.65 -9.48 34.44
#